data_AF-A0AAW4PCH0-F1
#
_entry.id   AF-A0AAW4PCH0-F1
#
_cell.length_a   1.000
_cell.length_b   1.000
_cell.length_c   1.000
_cell.angle_alpha   90.00
_cell.angle_beta   90.00
_cell.angle_gamma   90.00
#
_symmetry.space_group_name_H-M   'P 1'
#
loop_
_entity.id
_entity.type
_entity.pdbx_description
1 polymer ?
#
loop_
_entity_poly.entity_id
_entity_poly.type
_entity_poly.pdbx_seq_one_letter_code
_entity_poly.pdbx_strand_id
1 'polypeptide(L)' 'MDWNRLYEWQNVGIGVVGIASTVAFADPGVHVLVVGPVRLDAFYVPLVCFGIVLALSVSRVVDS' A
#
# COMPACT_ATOMS: atom_id res chain seq x y z
N MET A 1 14.04 14.76 -19.13
CA MET A 1 13.24 14.12 -18.06
C MET A 1 14.22 13.48 -17.11
N ASP A 2 14.20 13.86 -15.84
CA ASP A 2 15.11 13.30 -14.83
C ASP A 2 14.62 11.92 -14.42
N TRP A 3 15.35 10.89 -14.82
CA TRP A 3 14.98 9.50 -14.58
C TRP A 3 14.90 9.16 -13.09
N ASN A 4 15.75 9.77 -12.25
CA ASN A 4 15.73 9.53 -10.80
C ASN A 4 14.41 10.00 -10.18
N ARG A 5 13.99 11.20 -10.57
CA ARG A 5 12.73 11.79 -10.11
C ARG A 5 11.52 10.97 -10.56
N LEU A 6 11.54 10.43 -11.78
CA LEU A 6 10.48 9.54 -12.25
C LEU A 6 10.41 8.26 -11.40
N TYR A 7 11.55 7.63 -11.11
CA TYR A 7 11.61 6.44 -10.26
C TYR A 7 11.13 6.70 -8.82
N GLU A 8 11.39 7.88 -8.27
CA GLU A 8 10.91 8.26 -6.93
C GLU A 8 9.38 8.44 -6.90
N TRP A 9 8.83 9.14 -7.89
CA TRP A 9 7.39 9.37 -7.99
C TRP A 9 6.60 8.11 -8.38
N GLN A 10 7.20 7.14 -9.08
CA GLN A 10 6.50 5.91 -9.44
C GLN A 10 5.97 5.17 -8.19
N ASN A 11 6.75 5.13 -7.12
CA ASN A 11 6.41 4.34 -5.93
C ASN A 11 5.32 5.04 -5.11
N VAL A 12 5.28 6.38 -5.13
CA VAL A 12 4.15 7.16 -4.62
C VAL A 12 2.88 6.79 -5.39
N GLY A 13 2.95 6.77 -6.73
CA GLY A 13 1.83 6.37 -7.58
C GLY A 13 1.35 4.94 -7.29
N ILE A 14 2.27 3.98 -7.17
CA ILE A 14 1.97 2.59 -6.82
C ILE A 14 1.27 2.52 -5.45
N GLY A 15 1.76 3.24 -4.44
CA GLY A 15 1.16 3.28 -3.12
C GLY A 15 -0.28 3.81 -3.15
N VAL A 16 -0.51 4.95 -3.80
CA VAL A 16 -1.85 5.56 -3.91
C VAL A 16 -2.82 4.65 -4.67
N VAL A 17 -2.43 4.16 -5.86
CA VAL A 17 -3.28 3.30 -6.69
C VAL A 17 -3.55 1.96 -6.00
N GLY A 18 -2.55 1.39 -5.31
CA GLY A 18 -2.69 0.16 -4.55
C GLY A 18 -3.68 0.28 -3.39
N ILE A 19 -3.62 1.38 -2.62
CA ILE A 19 -4.61 1.67 -1.57
C ILE A 19 -6.00 1.85 -2.18
N ALA A 20 -6.13 2.71 -3.20
CA ALA A 20 -7.41 3.02 -3.82
C ALA A 20 -8.08 1.78 -4.41
N SER A 21 -7.33 0.92 -5.11
CA SER A 21 -7.84 -0.34 -5.65
C SER A 21 -8.24 -1.33 -4.56
N THR A 22 -7.47 -1.43 -3.47
CA THR A 22 -7.84 -2.27 -2.33
C THR A 22 -9.18 -1.83 -1.74
N VAL A 23 -9.36 -0.53 -1.48
CA VAL A 23 -10.58 0.01 -0.89
C VAL A 23 -11.77 -0.05 -1.85
N ALA A 24 -11.54 0.10 -3.16
CA ALA A 24 -12.61 0.12 -4.16
C ALA A 24 -13.12 -1.27 -4.54
N PHE A 25 -12.26 -2.30 -4.48
CA PHE A 25 -12.56 -3.63 -5.03
C PHE A 25 -12.54 -4.77 -4.02
N ALA A 26 -12.12 -4.52 -2.78
CA ALA A 26 -12.13 -5.52 -1.73
C ALA A 26 -12.95 -5.03 -0.54
N ASP A 27 -13.68 -5.96 0.06
CA ASP A 27 -14.48 -5.70 1.25
C ASP A 27 -13.77 -6.27 2.49
N PRO A 28 -13.66 -5.50 3.59
CA PRO A 28 -13.16 -6.03 4.85
C PRO A 28 -14.09 -7.11 5.39
N GLY A 29 -13.50 -8.15 5.99
CA GLY A 29 -14.20 -9.24 6.64
C GLY A 29 -14.62 -10.40 5.73
N VAL A 30 -14.44 -10.29 4.41
CA VAL A 30 -14.77 -11.38 3.46
C VAL A 30 -13.72 -12.49 3.49
N HIS A 31 -12.45 -12.13 3.56
CA HIS A 31 -11.33 -13.07 3.52
C HIS A 31 -10.58 -13.08 4.86
N VAL A 32 -11.19 -13.71 5.85
CA VAL A 32 -10.61 -13.83 7.20
C VAL A 32 -9.98 -15.20 7.40
N LEU A 33 -8.69 -15.20 7.71
CA LEU A 33 -7.93 -16.37 8.10
C LEU A 33 -7.82 -16.43 9.63
N VAL A 34 -8.19 -17.56 10.23
CA VAL A 34 -8.08 -17.78 11.67
C VAL A 34 -7.07 -18.88 11.93
N VAL A 35 -6.04 -18.58 12.72
CA VAL A 35 -5.00 -19.53 13.14
C VAL A 35 -4.86 -19.44 14.66
N GLY A 36 -5.49 -20.37 15.38
CA GLY A 36 -5.56 -20.32 16.85
C GLY A 36 -6.24 -19.04 17.34
N PRO A 37 -5.61 -18.25 18.25
CA PRO A 37 -6.18 -16.97 18.71
C PRO A 37 -5.98 -15.83 17.69
N VAL A 38 -5.20 -16.05 16.62
CA VAL A 38 -4.90 -15.01 15.64
C VAL A 38 -5.99 -14.97 14.58
N ARG A 39 -6.51 -13.77 14.33
CA ARG A 39 -7.48 -13.47 13.27
C ARG A 39 -6.88 -12.44 12.34
N LEU A 40 -6.60 -12.84 11.11
CA LEU A 40 -6.05 -11.98 10.07
C LEU A 40 -7.09 -11.79 8.99
N ASP A 41 -7.38 -10.54 8.65
CA ASP A 41 -8.21 -10.22 7.51
C ASP A 41 -7.33 -9.79 6.34
N ALA A 42 -7.44 -10.53 5.23
CA ALA A 42 -6.62 -10.36 4.06
C ALA A 42 -6.80 -8.99 3.40
N PHE A 43 -7.90 -8.27 3.66
CA PHE A 43 -8.10 -6.89 3.21
C PHE A 43 -6.99 -5.94 3.71
N TYR A 44 -6.57 -6.10 4.96
CA TYR A 44 -5.60 -5.19 5.58
C TYR A 44 -4.16 -5.45 5.14
N VAL A 45 -3.85 -6.65 4.62
CA VAL A 45 -2.50 -7.01 4.18
C VAL A 45 -2.00 -6.09 3.04
N PRO A 46 -2.68 -6.00 1.88
CA PRO A 46 -2.26 -5.09 0.82
C PRO A 46 -2.38 -3.63 1.25
N LEU A 47 -3.39 -3.27 2.05
CA LEU A 47 -3.58 -1.92 2.55
C LEU A 47 -2.36 -1.42 3.35
N VAL A 48 -1.84 -2.26 4.26
CA VAL A 48 -0.64 -1.96 5.05
C VAL A 48 0.59 -1.94 4.14
N CYS A 49 0.76 -2.90 3.24
CA CYS A 49 1.90 -2.94 2.33
C CYS A 49 1.99 -1.67 1.45
N PHE A 50 0.88 -1.28 0.81
CA PHE A 50 0.84 -0.06 0.01
C PHE A 50 0.95 1.21 0.87
N GLY A 51 0.42 1.20 2.09
CA GLY A 51 0.62 2.27 3.06
C GLY A 51 2.10 2.48 3.41
N ILE A 52 2.84 1.41 3.65
CA ILE A 52 4.29 1.46 3.93
C ILE A 52 5.05 1.97 2.70
N VAL A 53 4.74 1.45 1.51
CA VAL A 53 5.37 1.91 0.26
C VAL A 53 5.12 3.41 0.07
N LEU A 54 3.89 3.87 0.27
CA LEU A 54 3.54 5.28 0.13
C LEU A 54 4.29 6.14 1.15
N ALA A 55 4.30 5.75 2.43
CA ALA A 55 4.97 6.49 3.49
C ALA A 55 6.47 6.65 3.20
N LEU A 56 7.16 5.53 2.90
CA LEU A 56 8.60 5.55 2.60
C LEU A 56 8.91 6.37 1.33
N SER A 57 8.06 6.26 0.31
CA SER A 57 8.26 6.96 -0.96
C SER A 57 8.05 8.46 -0.82
N VAL A 58 7.00 8.87 -0.09
CA VAL A 58 6.74 10.28 0.18
C VAL A 58 7.85 10.88 1.04
N SER A 59 8.31 10.20 2.10
CA SER A 59 9.45 10.67 2.90
C SER A 59 10.67 10.92 2.03
N ARG A 60 11.01 9.97 1.15
CA ARG A 60 12.14 10.12 0.22
C ARG A 60 11.99 11.30 -0.74
N VAL A 61 10.79 11.52 -1.27
CA VAL A 61 10.48 12.65 -2.18
C VAL A 61 10.50 14.00 -1.44
N VAL A 62 10.18 14.03 -0.15
CA VAL A 62 10.22 15.25 0.67
C VAL A 62 11.67 15.59 1.06
N ASP A 63 12.49 14.59 1.30
CA ASP A 63 13.91 14.74 1.69
C ASP A 63 14.86 15.00 0.50
N SER A 64 14.37 14.89 -0.76
CA SER A 64 15.13 15.10 -2.00
C SER A 64 15.18 16.56 -2.45
#